data_AF-A0A4Y2AGB2-F1
#
_entry.id   AF-A0A4Y2AGB2-F1
#
_cell.length_a   1.000
_cell.length_b   1.000
_cell.length_c   1.000
_cell.angle_alpha   90.00
_cell.angle_beta   90.00
_cell.angle_gamma   90.00
#
_symmetry.space_group_name_H-M   'P 1'
#
loop_
_entity.id
_entity.type
_entity.pdbx_description
1 polymer ?
#
loop_
_entity_poly.entity_id
_entity_poly.type
_entity_poly.pdbx_seq_one_letter_code
_entity_poly.pdbx_strand_id
1 'polypeptide(L)'
;YVHYTVNHSVNFKDPITGVHTNGIEGTWSAIKAQFRSQGTEKVKDEFDSYLGEYVWRRLYGGATLKGLFPCFLRGITVLYKPKTRDSQK
;
A
#
# COMPACT_ATOMS: atom_id res chain seq x y z
N TYR A 1 2.97 -11.96 -15.55
CA TYR A 1 2.64 -10.53 -15.62
C TYR A 1 3.39 -9.92 -16.80
N VAL A 2 2.77 -9.07 -17.61
CA VAL A 2 3.42 -8.45 -18.78
C VAL A 2 3.91 -7.06 -18.38
N HIS A 3 5.21 -6.82 -18.53
CA HIS A 3 5.80 -5.51 -18.26
C HIS A 3 5.85 -4.69 -19.55
N TYR A 4 5.41 -3.45 -19.47
CA TYR A 4 5.51 -2.46 -20.54
C TYR A 4 6.53 -1.39 -20.18
N THR A 5 7.14 -0.78 -21.19
CA THR A 5 8.16 0.26 -21.03
C THR A 5 7.76 1.49 -21.83
N VAL A 6 8.02 2.67 -21.28
CA VAL A 6 7.81 3.95 -21.96
C VAL A 6 9.15 4.67 -22.06
N ASN A 7 9.52 5.10 -23.26
CA ASN A 7 10.71 5.91 -23.47
C ASN A 7 10.40 7.40 -23.31
N HIS A 8 10.68 7.93 -22.11
CA HIS A 8 10.43 9.33 -21.75
C HIS A 8 11.32 10.35 -22.47
N SER A 9 12.39 9.94 -23.16
CA SER A 9 13.15 10.88 -24.00
C SER A 9 12.45 11.19 -25.32
N VAL A 10 11.47 10.37 -25.71
CA VAL A 10 10.77 10.48 -27.00
C VAL A 10 9.30 10.83 -26.78
N ASN A 11 8.60 10.09 -25.91
CA ASN A 11 7.16 10.24 -25.70
C ASN A 11 6.78 10.10 -24.23
N PHE A 12 5.83 10.90 -23.77
CA PHE A 12 5.26 10.82 -22.42
C PHE A 12 4.24 9.67 -22.26
N LYS A 13 3.59 9.30 -23.36
CA LYS A 13 2.67 8.17 -23.49
C LYS A 13 3.07 7.43 -24.75
N ASP A 14 3.17 6.11 -24.68
CA ASP A 14 3.44 5.30 -25.87
C ASP A 14 2.29 5.51 -26.89
N PRO A 15 2.57 6.00 -28.10
CA PRO A 15 1.53 6.29 -29.09
C PRO A 15 0.88 5.03 -29.68
N ILE A 16 1.54 3.87 -29.60
CA ILE A 16 1.05 2.59 -30.13
C ILE A 16 0.21 1.87 -29.07
N THR A 17 0.76 1.69 -27.88
CA THR A 17 0.10 0.91 -26.82
C THR A 17 -0.77 1.77 -25.91
N GLY A 18 -0.59 3.09 -25.93
CA GLY A 18 -1.26 4.02 -25.03
C GLY A 18 -0.75 3.96 -23.58
N VAL A 19 0.27 3.16 -23.29
CA VAL A 19 0.81 2.99 -21.93
C VAL A 19 1.51 4.28 -21.47
N HIS A 20 1.33 4.63 -20.20
CA HIS A 20 2.01 5.75 -19.55
C HIS A 20 2.32 5.42 -18.08
N THR A 21 3.27 6.14 -17.49
CA THR A 21 3.72 5.91 -16.10
C THR A 21 3.09 6.87 -15.08
N ASN A 22 2.29 7.84 -15.51
CA ASN A 22 1.69 8.86 -14.61
C ASN A 22 0.99 8.28 -13.38
N GLY A 23 0.29 7.15 -13.55
CA GLY A 23 -0.42 6.49 -12.45
C GLY A 23 0.53 5.92 -11.40
N ILE A 24 1.62 5.27 -11.84
CA ILE A 24 2.62 4.71 -10.93
C ILE A 24 3.47 5.81 -10.30
N GLU A 25 3.79 6.86 -11.05
CA GLU A 25 4.51 8.05 -10.55
C GLU A 25 3.70 8.81 -9.48
N GLY A 26 2.42 9.06 -9.75
CA GLY A 26 1.51 9.67 -8.79
C GLY A 26 1.33 8.81 -7.53
N THR A 27 1.19 7.49 -7.70
CA THR A 27 1.13 6.54 -6.57
C THR A 27 2.41 6.59 -5.74
N TRP A 28 3.57 6.60 -6.38
CA TRP A 28 4.86 6.70 -5.68
C TRP A 28 5.04 8.05 -4.96
N SER A 29 4.56 9.14 -5.56
CA SER A 29 4.56 10.46 -4.91
C SER A 29 3.74 10.44 -3.61
N ALA A 30 2.54 9.85 -3.64
CA ALA A 30 1.68 9.72 -2.47
C ALA A 30 2.27 8.80 -1.39
N ILE A 31 2.88 7.68 -1.77
CA ILE A 31 3.60 6.79 -0.84
C ILE A 31 4.70 7.57 -0.12
N LYS A 32 5.56 8.29 -0.86
CA LYS A 32 6.64 9.09 -0.27
C LYS A 32 6.12 10.21 0.62
N ALA A 33 4.98 10.82 0.30
CA ALA A 33 4.36 11.84 1.13
C ALA A 33 3.89 11.28 2.49
N GLN A 34 3.14 10.16 2.48
CA GLN A 34 2.71 9.49 3.72
C GLN A 34 3.93 8.99 4.53
N PHE A 35 4.91 8.41 3.85
CA PHE A 35 6.10 7.88 4.50
C PHE A 35 6.82 8.98 5.30
N ARG A 36 6.93 10.20 4.74
CA ARG A 36 7.50 11.36 5.43
C ARG A 36 6.64 11.89 6.56
N SER A 37 5.31 11.89 6.41
CA SER A 37 4.41 12.40 7.48
C SER A 37 4.40 11.53 8.73
N GLN A 38 4.76 10.25 8.61
CA GLN A 38 4.89 9.31 9.72
C GLN A 38 6.18 9.49 10.54
N GLY A 39 7.00 10.51 10.28
CA GLY A 39 8.27 10.77 10.98
C GLY A 39 9.52 10.25 10.26
N THR A 40 10.69 10.69 10.74
CA THR A 40 12.01 10.44 10.11
C THR A 40 12.69 9.15 10.56
N GLU A 41 12.29 8.60 11.70
CA GLU A 41 12.84 7.34 12.21
C GLU A 41 12.04 6.16 11.64
N LYS A 42 12.65 5.48 10.67
CA LYS A 42 12.12 4.27 10.06
C LYS A 42 12.92 3.09 10.55
N VAL A 43 12.22 2.02 10.88
CA VAL A 43 12.87 0.77 11.26
C VAL A 43 13.55 0.22 10.02
N LYS A 44 14.83 -0.09 10.15
CA LYS A 44 15.60 -0.72 9.07
C LYS A 44 14.93 -2.06 8.71
N ASP A 45 14.92 -2.39 7.42
CA ASP A 45 14.37 -3.64 6.90
C ASP A 45 12.84 -3.80 7.02
N GLU A 46 12.10 -2.74 7.40
CA GLU A 46 10.62 -2.73 7.49
C GLU A 46 9.94 -1.95 6.35
N PHE A 47 10.67 -1.65 5.26
CA PHE A 47 10.11 -0.87 4.13
C PHE A 47 8.83 -1.48 3.56
N ASP A 48 8.80 -2.80 3.41
CA ASP A 48 7.66 -3.54 2.88
C ASP A 48 6.43 -3.44 3.78
N SER A 49 6.62 -3.39 5.10
CA SER A 49 5.53 -3.19 6.07
C SER A 49 4.88 -1.82 5.91
N TYR A 50 5.66 -0.76 5.71
CA TYR A 50 5.12 0.58 5.46
C TYR A 50 4.40 0.68 4.11
N LEU A 51 4.92 0.01 3.08
CA LEU A 51 4.25 -0.05 1.78
C LEU A 51 2.93 -0.84 1.87
N GLY A 52 2.94 -1.97 2.58
CA GLY A 52 1.75 -2.77 2.88
C GLY A 52 0.70 -1.98 3.64
N GLU A 53 1.11 -1.21 4.65
CA GLU A 53 0.23 -0.31 5.40
C GLU A 53 -0.40 0.76 4.49
N TYR A 54 0.40 1.40 3.62
CA TYR A 54 -0.10 2.38 2.64
C TYR A 54 -1.17 1.76 1.73
N VAL A 55 -0.86 0.60 1.13
CA VAL A 55 -1.80 -0.10 0.24
C VAL A 55 -3.06 -0.48 1.00
N TRP A 56 -2.94 -0.99 2.22
CA TRP A 56 -4.07 -1.34 3.07
C TRP A 56 -4.95 -0.12 3.39
N ARG A 57 -4.35 1.01 3.80
CA ARG A 57 -5.10 2.27 4.02
C ARG A 57 -5.79 2.75 2.75
N ARG A 58 -5.17 2.60 1.58
CA ARG A 58 -5.78 2.98 0.30
C ARG A 58 -6.99 2.11 -0.05
N LEU A 59 -6.94 0.81 0.26
CA LEU A 59 -8.02 -0.14 -0.02
C LEU A 59 -9.18 -0.04 0.99
N TYR A 60 -8.87 0.21 2.27
CA TYR A 60 -9.83 0.11 3.37
C TYR A 60 -10.11 1.44 4.09
N GLY A 61 -9.41 2.52 3.74
CA GLY A 61 -9.53 3.83 4.39
C GLY A 61 -10.67 4.72 3.88
N GLY A 62 -11.59 4.17 3.08
CA GLY A 62 -12.78 4.88 2.65
C GLY A 62 -13.76 5.16 3.81
N ALA A 63 -14.22 6.41 3.88
CA ALA A 63 -15.30 6.99 4.69
C ALA A 63 -14.98 7.59 6.07
N THR A 64 -14.07 7.08 6.92
CA THR A 64 -13.70 7.82 8.14
C THR A 64 -12.41 7.32 8.79
N LEU A 65 -11.50 8.23 9.18
CA LEU A 65 -10.34 7.93 10.04
C LEU A 65 -10.73 7.20 11.33
N LYS A 66 -11.99 7.35 11.79
CA LYS A 66 -12.56 6.66 12.95
C LYS A 66 -12.74 5.15 12.77
N GLY A 67 -12.61 4.61 11.55
CA GLY A 67 -12.84 3.19 11.23
C GLY A 67 -11.59 2.34 11.00
N LEU A 68 -10.39 2.94 10.88
CA LEU A 68 -9.19 2.20 10.46
C LEU A 68 -8.75 1.16 11.49
N PHE A 69 -8.64 1.52 12.77
CA PHE A 69 -8.23 0.56 13.80
C PHE A 69 -9.24 -0.61 13.93
N PRO A 70 -10.57 -0.38 13.99
CA PRO A 70 -11.56 -1.46 13.91
C PRO A 70 -11.48 -2.31 12.63
N CYS A 71 -11.23 -1.70 11.46
CA CYS A 71 -11.03 -2.43 10.20
C CYS A 71 -9.78 -3.32 10.25
N PHE A 72 -8.69 -2.82 10.85
CA PHE A 72 -7.47 -3.59 11.03
C PHE A 72 -7.70 -4.80 11.94
N LEU A 73 -8.36 -4.60 13.09
CA LEU A 73 -8.71 -5.69 14.00
C LEU A 73 -9.61 -6.73 13.31
N ARG A 74 -10.58 -6.30 12.50
CA ARG A 74 -11.39 -7.23 11.69
C ARG A 74 -10.54 -7.99 10.66
N GLY A 75 -9.55 -7.35 10.04
CA GLY A 75 -8.59 -8.02 9.17
C GLY A 75 -7.80 -9.11 9.90
N ILE A 76 -7.35 -8.82 11.12
CA ILE A 76 -6.66 -9.81 11.97
C ILE A 76 -7.55 -11.01 12.25
N THR A 77 -8.83 -10.83 12.62
CA THR A 77 -9.71 -11.97 12.93
C THR A 77 -10.02 -12.84 11.72
N VAL A 78 -9.98 -12.29 10.50
CA VAL A 78 -10.11 -13.04 9.25
C VAL A 78 -8.86 -13.87 8.96
N LEU A 79 -7.67 -13.30 9.12
CA LEU A 79 -6.39 -13.96 8.84
C LEU A 79 -6.00 -14.97 9.93
N TYR A 80 -6.18 -14.57 11.18
CA TYR A 80 -5.85 -15.34 12.37
C TYR A 80 -7.14 -15.68 13.10
N LYS A 81 -7.80 -16.76 12.66
CA LYS A 81 -9.00 -17.26 13.32
C LYS A 81 -8.67 -17.57 14.79
N PRO A 82 -9.27 -16.86 15.76
CA PRO A 82 -8.96 -17.09 17.16
C PRO A 82 -9.38 -18.50 17.55
N LYS A 83 -8.49 -19.24 18.21
CA LYS A 83 -8.86 -20.50 18.86
C LYS A 83 -9.70 -20.14 20.09
N THR A 84 -10.91 -20.67 20.17
CA THR A 84 -11.84 -20.40 21.29
C THR A 84 -11.50 -21.17 22.57
N ARG A 85 -10.39 -21.93 22.56
CA ARG A 85 -9.90 -22.71 23.69
C ARG A 85 -8.40 -22.55 23.79
N ASP A 86 -7.92 -22.24 24.98
CA ASP A 86 -6.50 -22.31 25.29
C ASP A 86 -6.01 -23.74 25.09
N SER A 87 -4.81 -23.88 24.53
CA SER A 87 -4.15 -25.19 24.45
C SER A 87 -3.96 -25.72 25.87
N GLN A 88 -4.35 -26.98 26.11
CA GLN A 88 -4.05 -27.62 27.39
C GLN A 88 -2.52 -27.65 27.58
N LYS A 89 -2.07 -27.20 28.77
CA LYS A 89 -0.66 -27.19 29.18
C LYS A 89 -0.11 -28.60 29.32
#